data_AF-A0A8X6KUC6-F1
#
_entry.id   AF-A0A8X6KUC6-F1
#
_cell.length_a   1.000
_cell.length_b   1.000
_cell.length_c   1.000
_cell.angle_alpha   90.00
_cell.angle_beta   90.00
_cell.angle_gamma   90.00
#
_symmetry.space_group_name_H-M   'P 1'
#
loop_
_entity.id
_entity.type
_entity.pdbx_description
1 polymer ?
#
loop_
_entity_poly.entity_id
_entity_poly.type
_entity_poly.pdbx_seq_one_letter_code
_entity_poly.pdbx_strand_id
1 'polypeptide(L)'
;MAPPVCEIRVPMIFMKERFLWYSSAEGCKNKCRQSLLARQRSKVQHQVHSSLGMFPLVVEKFAHVYRDAVGYLVSPHPNSDLLMCVDRFL
;
A
#
# COMPACT_ATOMS: atom_id res chain seq x y z
N MET A 1 -10.00 7.19 13.09
CA MET A 1 -10.31 6.10 12.15
C MET A 1 -10.50 4.82 12.95
N ALA A 2 -11.76 4.41 13.19
CA ALA A 2 -12.05 3.18 13.92
C ALA A 2 -11.75 1.97 13.02
N PRO A 3 -11.09 0.90 13.52
CA PRO A 3 -10.89 -0.31 12.73
C PRO A 3 -12.24 -0.94 12.36
N PRO A 4 -12.34 -1.63 11.21
CA PRO A 4 -13.58 -2.23 10.76
C PRO A 4 -14.09 -3.23 11.82
N VAL A 5 -15.25 -2.91 12.39
CA VAL A 5 -15.89 -3.57 13.54
C VAL A 5 -16.09 -5.08 13.30
N CYS A 6 -16.12 -5.50 12.04
CA CYS A 6 -16.37 -6.89 11.63
C CYS A 6 -15.21 -7.85 11.92
N GLU A 7 -13.94 -7.42 11.82
CA GLU A 7 -12.79 -8.34 11.99
C GLU A 7 -12.42 -8.59 13.45
N ILE A 8 -12.83 -7.71 14.38
CA ILE A 8 -12.57 -7.85 15.82
C ILE A 8 -13.55 -8.85 16.46
N ARG A 9 -14.75 -9.00 15.87
CA ARG A 9 -15.84 -9.80 16.46
C ARG A 9 -15.50 -11.30 16.49
N VAL A 10 -14.98 -11.84 15.40
CA VAL A 10 -14.74 -13.29 15.26
C VAL A 10 -13.67 -13.80 16.24
N PRO A 11 -12.47 -13.19 16.36
CA PRO A 11 -11.48 -13.65 17.34
C PRO A 11 -11.96 -13.52 18.79
N MET A 12 -12.74 -12.48 19.09
CA MET A 12 -13.29 -12.27 20.43
C MET A 12 -14.38 -13.30 20.79
N ILE A 13 -15.19 -13.74 19.82
CA ILE A 13 -16.18 -14.82 20.01
C ILE A 13 -15.44 -16.14 20.30
N PHE A 14 -14.47 -16.52 19.47
CA PHE A 14 -13.68 -17.74 19.69
C PHE A 14 -12.93 -17.75 21.04
N MET A 15 -12.41 -16.60 21.48
CA MET A 15 -11.76 -16.49 22.78
C MET A 15 -12.76 -16.58 23.94
N LYS A 16 -13.95 -15.99 23.83
CA LYS A 16 -14.99 -16.08 24.87
C LYS A 16 -15.58 -17.48 24.99
N GLU A 17 -15.75 -18.19 23.88
CA GLU A 17 -16.26 -19.57 23.86
C GLU A 17 -15.25 -20.57 24.44
N ARG A 18 -13.93 -20.31 24.29
CA ARG A 18 -12.88 -21.23 24.74
C ARG A 18 -12.23 -20.87 26.08
N PHE A 19 -12.31 -19.61 26.52
CA PHE A 19 -11.61 -19.13 27.71
C PHE A 19 -12.51 -18.23 28.59
N LEU A 20 -12.96 -18.77 29.73
CA LEU A 20 -13.75 -18.08 30.76
C LEU A 20 -12.87 -17.21 31.70
N TRP A 21 -12.08 -16.28 31.16
CA TRP A 21 -11.26 -15.39 32.00
C TRP A 21 -11.90 -14.00 32.12
N TYR A 22 -12.65 -13.81 33.21
CA TYR A 22 -13.38 -12.57 33.53
C TYR A 22 -12.43 -11.37 33.80
N SER A 23 -11.15 -11.61 34.11
CA SER A 23 -10.15 -10.57 34.39
C SER A 23 -9.19 -10.26 33.23
N SER A 24 -9.24 -10.98 32.11
CA SER A 24 -8.27 -10.83 31.01
C SER A 24 -8.83 -10.09 29.78
N ALA A 25 -10.09 -9.65 29.83
CA ALA A 25 -10.80 -9.09 28.68
C ALA A 25 -10.06 -7.90 28.04
N GLU A 26 -9.38 -7.08 28.84
CA GLU A 26 -8.62 -5.93 28.34
C GLU A 26 -7.28 -6.33 27.72
N GLY A 27 -6.56 -7.29 28.32
CA GLY A 27 -5.35 -7.87 27.77
C GLY A 27 -5.59 -8.63 26.45
N CYS A 28 -6.69 -9.39 26.37
CA CYS A 28 -7.11 -10.09 25.16
C CYS A 28 -7.50 -9.12 24.04
N LYS A 29 -8.22 -8.03 24.35
CA LYS A 29 -8.52 -6.96 23.38
C LYS A 29 -7.25 -6.33 22.81
N ASN A 30 -6.28 -6.02 23.67
CA ASN A 30 -5.03 -5.42 23.25
C ASN A 30 -4.20 -6.37 22.37
N LYS A 31 -4.07 -7.65 22.77
CA LYS A 31 -3.39 -8.67 21.97
C LYS A 31 -4.08 -8.93 20.63
N CYS A 32 -5.41 -9.02 20.60
CA CYS A 32 -6.15 -9.16 19.35
C CYS A 32 -6.05 -7.94 18.45
N ARG A 33 -6.06 -6.73 19.01
CA ARG A 33 -5.87 -5.50 18.24
C ARG A 33 -4.49 -5.49 17.58
N GLN A 34 -3.44 -5.87 18.30
CA GLN A 34 -2.08 -5.93 17.76
C GLN A 34 -1.95 -6.99 16.65
N SER A 35 -2.50 -8.19 16.85
CA SER A 35 -2.46 -9.25 15.82
C SER A 35 -3.27 -8.89 14.57
N LEU A 36 -4.40 -8.19 14.74
CA LEU A 36 -5.18 -7.66 13.63
C LEU A 36 -4.44 -6.59 12.85
N LEU A 37 -3.75 -5.66 13.52
CA LEU A 37 -2.93 -4.64 12.86
C LEU A 37 -1.78 -5.26 12.07
N ALA A 38 -1.12 -6.28 12.61
CA ALA A 38 -0.11 -7.04 11.88
C ALA A 38 -0.70 -7.71 10.64
N ARG A 39 -1.84 -8.38 10.77
CA ARG A 39 -2.55 -9.03 9.65
C ARG A 39 -3.02 -8.04 8.60
N GLN A 40 -3.49 -6.87 8.99
CA GLN A 40 -3.89 -5.79 8.08
C GLN A 40 -2.69 -5.22 7.31
N ARG A 41 -1.53 -5.04 7.96
CA ARG A 41 -0.29 -4.66 7.28
C ARG A 41 0.20 -5.73 6.30
N SER A 42 -0.01 -7.00 6.62
CA SER A 42 0.36 -8.14 5.75
C SER A 42 -0.67 -8.46 4.66
N LYS A 43 -1.84 -7.79 4.64
CA LYS A 43 -2.80 -7.94 3.55
C LYS A 43 -2.29 -7.17 2.33
N VAL A 44 -1.66 -7.91 1.41
CA VAL A 44 -1.17 -7.39 0.12
C VAL A 44 -2.31 -7.16 -0.88
N GLN A 45 -3.51 -7.72 -0.64
CA GLN A 45 -4.64 -7.65 -1.56
C GLN A 45 -5.76 -6.73 -1.05
N HIS A 46 -6.22 -5.84 -1.93
CA HIS A 46 -7.34 -4.90 -1.79
C HIS A 46 -7.05 -3.54 -1.14
N GLN A 47 -5.91 -2.91 -1.42
CA GLN A 47 -5.93 -1.45 -1.43
C GLN A 47 -6.78 -1.02 -2.63
N VAL A 48 -7.92 -0.36 -2.37
CA VAL A 48 -8.67 0.36 -3.40
C VAL A 48 -7.71 1.41 -3.93
N HIS A 49 -7.22 1.22 -5.16
CA HIS A 49 -6.45 2.26 -5.82
C HIS A 49 -7.35 3.50 -5.93
N SER A 50 -6.84 4.67 -5.56
CA SER A 50 -7.54 5.92 -5.85
C SER A 50 -7.73 6.02 -7.36
N SER A 51 -8.79 6.72 -7.79
CA SER A 51 -8.94 7.07 -9.20
C SER A 51 -7.66 7.72 -9.72
N LEU A 52 -7.22 7.30 -10.91
CA LEU A 52 -6.09 7.92 -11.57
C LEU A 52 -6.40 9.41 -11.77
N GLY A 53 -5.46 10.27 -11.40
CA GLY A 53 -5.53 11.69 -11.71
C GLY A 53 -5.21 11.93 -13.18
N MET A 54 -5.79 12.98 -13.76
CA MET A 54 -5.37 13.48 -15.07
C MET A 54 -4.30 14.55 -14.90
N PHE A 55 -3.28 14.52 -15.75
CA PHE A 55 -2.29 15.59 -15.87
C PHE A 55 -2.76 16.61 -16.92
N PRO A 56 -2.65 17.92 -16.66
CA PRO A 56 -3.01 18.93 -17.65
C PRO A 56 -2.06 18.89 -18.85
N LEU A 57 -2.59 19.28 -20.01
CA LEU A 57 -1.81 19.50 -21.23
C LEU A 57 -0.87 20.69 -21.05
N VAL A 58 0.31 20.60 -21.65
CA VAL A 58 1.36 21.62 -21.55
C VAL A 58 1.36 22.43 -22.83
N VAL A 59 1.15 23.75 -22.72
CA VAL A 59 1.04 24.70 -23.85
C VAL A 59 2.34 25.42 -24.19
N GLU A 60 3.43 25.09 -23.50
CA GLU A 60 4.77 25.66 -23.72
C GLU A 60 5.82 24.54 -23.79
N LYS A 61 6.72 24.63 -24.78
CA LYS A 61 7.80 23.66 -24.95
C LYS A 61 8.70 23.62 -23.72
N PHE A 62 9.11 22.43 -23.32
CA PHE A 62 9.99 22.18 -22.17
C PHE A 62 9.47 22.64 -20.80
N ALA A 63 8.23 23.15 -20.69
CA ALA A 63 7.65 23.52 -19.40
C ALA A 63 7.45 22.30 -18.49
N HIS A 64 7.32 21.10 -19.06
CA HIS A 64 7.30 19.86 -18.30
C HIS A 64 7.91 18.68 -19.06
N VAL A 65 9.08 18.24 -18.63
CA VAL A 65 9.80 17.08 -19.19
C VAL A 65 9.69 15.88 -18.27
N TYR A 66 9.12 14.78 -18.77
CA TYR A 66 9.19 13.47 -18.12
C TYR A 66 10.60 12.91 -18.27
N ARG A 67 11.22 12.52 -17.16
CA ARG A 67 12.57 11.92 -17.14
C ARG A 67 12.50 10.57 -16.46
N ASP A 68 13.12 9.58 -17.08
CA ASP A 68 13.15 8.22 -16.57
C ASP A 68 14.48 7.54 -16.90
N ALA A 69 14.92 6.64 -16.02
CA ALA A 69 16.14 5.86 -16.21
C ALA A 69 15.74 4.44 -16.60
N VAL A 70 16.07 4.04 -17.82
CA VAL A 70 15.85 2.68 -18.31
C VAL A 70 17.14 1.90 -18.15
N GLY A 71 17.17 1.01 -17.15
CA GLY A 71 18.29 0.11 -16.90
C GLY A 71 18.11 -1.27 -17.57
N TYR A 72 19.20 -2.04 -17.60
CA TYR A 72 19.26 -3.43 -18.09
C TYR A 72 18.96 -3.62 -19.58
N LEU A 73 19.43 -2.72 -20.43
CA LEU A 73 19.44 -3.05 -21.85
C LEU A 73 20.52 -4.10 -22.09
N VAL A 74 20.13 -5.20 -22.76
CA VAL A 74 21.08 -6.19 -23.25
C VAL A 74 21.93 -5.51 -24.31
N SER A 75 23.04 -4.95 -23.87
CA SER A 75 23.99 -4.20 -24.69
C SER A 75 25.36 -4.82 -24.53
N PRO A 76 26.17 -4.89 -25.59
CA PRO A 76 27.56 -5.32 -25.51
C PRO A 76 28.44 -4.35 -24.72
N HIS A 77 27.92 -3.17 -24.34
CA HIS A 77 28.66 -2.15 -23.60
C HIS A 77 28.28 -2.13 -22.11
N PRO A 78 29.26 -1.90 -21.21
CA PRO A 78 29.06 -1.92 -19.76
C PRO A 78 28.19 -0.78 -19.21
N ASN A 79 27.84 0.21 -20.05
CA ASN A 79 26.99 1.34 -19.69
C ASN A 79 25.71 1.28 -20.54
N SER A 80 24.79 0.39 -20.18
CA SER A 80 23.55 0.16 -20.92
C SER A 80 22.33 0.88 -20.33
N ASP A 81 22.57 1.78 -19.39
CA ASP A 81 21.53 2.64 -18.83
C ASP A 81 21.24 3.79 -19.79
N LEU A 82 19.96 3.99 -20.13
CA LEU A 82 19.51 5.12 -20.92
C LEU A 82 18.70 6.08 -20.06
N LEU A 83 19.03 7.37 -20.16
CA LEU A 83 18.17 8.43 -19.65
C LEU A 83 17.16 8.80 -20.74
N MET A 84 15.88 8.51 -20.51
CA MET A 84 14.80 8.95 -21.37
C MET A 84 14.30 10.32 -20.91
N CYS A 85 14.19 11.25 -21.86
CA CYS A 85 13.62 12.58 -21.64
C CYS A 85 12.52 12.81 -22.68
N VAL A 86 11.29 13.03 -22.22
CA VAL A 86 10.12 13.28 -23.09
C VAL A 86 9.48 14.60 -22.69
N ASP A 87 9.48 15.57 -23.61
CA ASP A 87 8.70 16.80 -23.45
C ASP A 87 7.21 16.50 -23.59
N ARG A 88 6.38 16.96 -22.64
CA ARG A 88 4.92 16.74 -22.66
C ARG A 88 4.15 17.82 -23.41
N PHE A 89 4.85 18.74 -24.07
CA PHE A 89 4.25 19.71 -24.98
C PHE A 89 3.54 19.00 -26.14
N LEU A 90 2.28 19.39 -26.39
CA LEU A 90 1.41 18.85 -27.44
C LEU A 90 1.08 19.94 -28.46
#